data_AF-A0A972IQR7-F1
#
_entry.id   AF-A0A972IQR7-F1
#
_cell.length_a   1.000
_cell.length_b   1.000
_cell.length_c   1.000
_cell.angle_alpha   90.00
_cell.angle_beta   90.00
_cell.angle_gamma   90.00
#
_symmetry.space_group_name_H-M   'P 1'
#
loop_
_entity.id
_entity.type
_entity.pdbx_description
1 polymer ?
#
loop_
_entity_poly.entity_id
_entity_poly.type
_entity_poly.pdbx_seq_one_letter_code
_entity_poly.pdbx_strand_id
1 'polypeptide(L)'
;KTRESLRIQVENFKIEFARLSTNIPFLILVVVSFTFYMALKFCIPYFVGKALGNESTSATFWDSIFLSNYHQMITGLIPLPGSAGISEFVFYNLFMNENEQNLTSGFFMATQNGLPDLTATRSLVRSALVVWRSITFVIPLLIGGVVAAFYRSSAKEAKIDHLPNRQTFVSLQKETYVQRYEEVASLIETTRLSREAILDKLRPKKKTPVNKKKRKEPPADISKQDYDEVILDDVEGGKK
;
A
#
# COMPACT_ATOMS: atom_id res chain seq x y z
N LYS A 1 11.59 -0.36 23.45
CA LYS A 1 11.49 0.80 22.54
C LYS A 1 11.51 0.38 21.06
N THR A 2 12.63 0.08 20.40
CA THR A 2 12.65 -0.24 18.94
C THR A 2 11.88 -1.50 18.52
N ARG A 3 11.94 -2.58 19.32
CA ARG A 3 11.20 -3.83 19.04
C ARG A 3 9.68 -3.68 19.21
N GLU A 4 9.28 -2.80 20.13
CA GLU A 4 7.89 -2.52 20.47
C GLU A 4 7.24 -1.61 19.43
N SER A 5 7.96 -0.57 18.98
CA SER A 5 7.52 0.28 17.85
C SER A 5 7.39 -0.52 16.55
N LEU A 6 8.28 -1.47 16.29
CA LEU A 6 8.18 -2.37 15.13
C LEU A 6 6.96 -3.30 15.24
N ARG A 7 6.68 -3.85 16.43
CA ARG A 7 5.52 -4.71 16.64
C ARG A 7 4.21 -3.96 16.41
N ILE A 8 4.11 -2.73 16.91
CA ILE A 8 2.96 -1.84 16.70
C ILE A 8 2.79 -1.50 15.21
N GLN A 9 3.88 -1.21 14.49
CA GLN A 9 3.81 -0.96 13.04
C GLN A 9 3.33 -2.19 12.26
N VAL A 10 3.82 -3.39 12.60
CA VAL A 10 3.40 -4.64 11.95
C VAL A 10 1.93 -4.95 12.25
N GLU A 11 1.48 -4.74 13.48
CA GLU A 11 0.08 -4.92 13.86
C GLU A 11 -0.84 -3.92 13.16
N ASN A 12 -0.45 -2.64 13.09
CA ASN A 12 -1.17 -1.63 12.33
C ASN A 12 -1.25 -1.99 10.84
N PHE A 13 -0.12 -2.38 10.23
CA PHE A 13 -0.09 -2.83 8.84
C PHE A 13 -1.02 -4.02 8.59
N LYS A 14 -1.03 -5.01 9.49
CA LYS A 14 -1.93 -6.17 9.37
C LYS A 14 -3.41 -5.76 9.41
N ILE A 15 -3.77 -4.87 10.33
CA ILE A 15 -5.14 -4.37 10.47
C ILE A 15 -5.54 -3.56 9.23
N GLU A 16 -4.66 -2.69 8.74
CA GLU A 16 -4.89 -1.90 7.53
C GLU A 16 -4.99 -2.77 6.28
N PHE A 17 -4.11 -3.76 6.14
CA PHE A 17 -4.13 -4.71 5.02
C PHE A 17 -5.43 -5.53 5.01
N ALA A 18 -5.87 -6.03 6.17
CA ALA A 18 -7.12 -6.78 6.28
C ALA A 18 -8.34 -5.91 5.91
N ARG A 19 -8.35 -4.63 6.31
CA ARG A 19 -9.40 -3.67 5.92
C ARG A 19 -9.38 -3.38 4.42
N LEU A 20 -8.19 -3.22 3.84
CA LEU A 20 -8.03 -2.99 2.40
C LEU A 20 -8.50 -4.21 1.58
N SER A 21 -8.16 -5.42 2.02
CA SER A 21 -8.59 -6.67 1.36
C SER A 21 -10.08 -6.99 1.51
N THR A 22 -10.77 -6.33 2.45
CA THR A 22 -12.23 -6.51 2.65
C THR A 22 -13.02 -5.88 1.50
N ASN A 23 -12.48 -4.85 0.83
CA ASN A 23 -13.09 -4.24 -0.34
C ASN A 23 -12.47 -4.81 -1.63
N ILE A 24 -12.86 -6.04 -1.97
CA ILE A 24 -12.40 -6.77 -3.16
C ILE A 24 -12.62 -5.99 -4.47
N PRO A 25 -13.77 -5.34 -4.75
CA PRO A 25 -13.93 -4.62 -6.02
C PRO A 25 -12.99 -3.41 -6.14
N PHE A 26 -12.73 -2.70 -5.03
CA PHE A 26 -11.73 -1.64 -5.00
C PHE A 26 -10.31 -2.17 -5.21
N LEU A 27 -9.97 -3.30 -4.58
CA LEU A 27 -8.68 -3.96 -4.76
C LEU A 27 -8.43 -4.32 -6.24
N ILE A 28 -9.41 -4.92 -6.91
CA ILE A 28 -9.32 -5.27 -8.33
C ILE A 28 -9.06 -4.01 -9.17
N LEU A 29 -9.79 -2.92 -8.91
CA LEU A 29 -9.60 -1.65 -9.62
C LEU A 29 -8.17 -1.12 -9.46
N VAL A 30 -7.63 -1.13 -8.24
CA VAL A 30 -6.25 -0.68 -7.98
C VAL A 30 -5.24 -1.57 -8.70
N VAL A 31 -5.40 -2.90 -8.64
CA VAL A 31 -4.50 -3.84 -9.34
C VAL A 31 -4.53 -3.64 -10.85
N VAL A 32 -5.73 -3.47 -11.44
CA VAL A 32 -5.88 -3.23 -12.89
C VAL A 32 -5.28 -1.87 -13.27
N SER A 33 -5.56 -0.82 -12.50
CA SER A 33 -5.03 0.53 -12.76
C SER A 33 -3.50 0.55 -12.65
N PHE A 34 -2.94 -0.15 -11.66
CA PHE A 34 -1.51 -0.26 -11.50
C PHE A 34 -0.88 -1.08 -12.64
N THR A 35 -1.50 -2.18 -13.04
CA THR A 35 -1.04 -3.00 -14.18
C THR A 35 -1.06 -2.18 -15.46
N PHE A 36 -2.12 -1.41 -15.70
CA PHE A 36 -2.24 -0.52 -16.84
C PHE A 36 -1.17 0.58 -16.83
N TYR A 37 -0.95 1.23 -15.68
CA TYR A 37 0.13 2.20 -15.50
C TYR A 37 1.51 1.60 -15.79
N MET A 38 1.79 0.39 -15.29
CA MET A 38 3.06 -0.30 -15.53
C MET A 38 3.22 -0.68 -17.00
N ALA A 39 2.15 -1.13 -17.66
CA ALA A 39 2.17 -1.42 -19.09
C ALA A 39 2.50 -0.19 -19.93
N LEU A 40 1.91 0.98 -19.62
CA LEU A 40 2.22 2.25 -20.28
C LEU A 40 3.68 2.68 -20.08
N LYS A 41 4.23 2.45 -18.88
CA LYS A 41 5.63 2.78 -18.60
C LYS A 41 6.60 1.84 -19.33
N PHE A 42 6.26 0.56 -19.44
CA PHE A 42 7.14 -0.48 -19.99
C PHE A 42 7.02 -0.66 -21.51
N CYS A 43 6.02 -0.06 -22.16
CA CYS A 43 5.92 -0.04 -23.62
C CYS A 43 6.69 1.11 -24.28
N ILE A 44 7.29 2.03 -23.51
CA ILE A 44 8.03 3.18 -24.05
C ILE A 44 9.11 2.76 -25.07
N PRO A 45 9.96 1.74 -24.81
CA PRO A 45 10.99 1.33 -25.78
C PRO A 45 10.43 0.88 -27.14
N TYR A 46 9.23 0.29 -27.18
CA TYR A 46 8.55 -0.09 -28.43
C TYR A 46 8.24 1.12 -29.30
N PHE A 47 7.60 2.14 -28.72
CA PHE A 47 7.25 3.36 -29.46
C PHE A 47 8.50 4.13 -29.90
N VAL A 48 9.52 4.20 -29.04
CA VAL A 48 10.81 4.80 -29.38
C VAL A 48 11.48 4.06 -30.53
N GLY A 49 11.46 2.74 -30.53
CA GLY A 49 11.98 1.92 -31.64
C GLY A 49 11.27 2.20 -32.95
N LYS A 50 9.94 2.21 -32.95
CA LYS A 50 9.16 2.51 -34.16
C LYS A 50 9.39 3.94 -34.66
N ALA A 51 9.56 4.91 -33.76
CA ALA A 51 9.88 6.29 -34.14
C ALA A 51 11.28 6.45 -34.74
N LEU A 52 12.25 5.63 -34.29
CA LEU A 52 13.64 5.66 -34.78
C LEU A 52 13.87 4.79 -36.03
N GLY A 53 12.84 4.18 -36.60
CA GLY A 53 12.96 3.34 -37.80
C GLY A 53 13.47 1.92 -37.50
N ASN A 54 13.06 1.32 -36.39
CA ASN A 54 13.37 -0.08 -36.08
C ASN A 54 12.64 -1.03 -37.05
N GLU A 55 13.43 -1.76 -37.83
CA GLU A 55 12.98 -2.73 -38.85
C GLU A 55 12.93 -4.17 -38.30
N SER A 56 13.17 -4.36 -37.00
CA SER A 56 13.08 -5.69 -36.39
C SER A 56 11.67 -6.26 -36.48
N THR A 57 11.57 -7.46 -37.08
CA THR A 57 10.34 -8.26 -37.10
C THR A 57 10.03 -8.89 -35.74
N SER A 58 11.05 -9.06 -34.89
CA SER A 58 10.92 -9.60 -33.54
C SER A 58 10.51 -8.55 -32.50
N ALA A 59 10.38 -7.28 -32.89
CA ALA A 59 9.98 -6.21 -31.98
C ALA A 59 8.46 -6.12 -31.86
N THR A 60 7.84 -6.96 -31.03
CA THR A 60 6.42 -6.80 -30.70
C THR A 60 6.22 -5.87 -29.51
N PHE A 61 5.01 -5.32 -29.39
CA PHE A 61 4.62 -4.46 -28.26
C PHE A 61 4.81 -5.17 -26.91
N TRP A 62 4.44 -6.46 -26.84
CA TRP A 62 4.52 -7.25 -25.61
C TRP A 62 5.96 -7.59 -25.23
N ASP A 63 6.85 -7.80 -26.20
CA ASP A 63 8.26 -8.05 -25.94
C ASP A 63 8.91 -6.86 -25.23
N SER A 64 8.55 -5.63 -25.60
CA SER A 64 9.01 -4.42 -24.89
C SER A 64 8.61 -4.42 -23.42
N ILE A 65 7.37 -4.83 -23.13
CA ILE A 65 6.85 -4.86 -21.76
C ILE A 65 7.59 -5.91 -20.94
N PHE A 66 7.77 -7.11 -21.49
CA PHE A 66 8.45 -8.20 -20.78
C PHE A 66 9.95 -7.91 -20.58
N LEU A 67 10.65 -7.42 -21.61
CA LEU A 67 12.05 -7.02 -21.47
C LEU A 67 12.22 -5.88 -20.46
N SER A 68 11.36 -4.86 -20.50
CA SER A 68 11.44 -3.76 -19.53
C SER A 68 11.15 -4.21 -18.09
N ASN A 69 10.25 -5.19 -17.91
CA ASN A 69 9.98 -5.77 -16.59
C ASN A 69 11.18 -6.59 -16.09
N TYR A 70 11.78 -7.41 -16.96
CA TYR A 70 13.00 -8.17 -16.65
C TYR A 70 14.18 -7.24 -16.33
N HIS A 71 14.32 -6.14 -17.07
CA HIS A 71 15.27 -5.08 -16.78
C HIS A 71 15.08 -4.47 -15.38
N GLN A 72 13.83 -4.15 -15.01
CA GLN A 72 13.50 -3.62 -13.70
C GLN A 72 13.78 -4.64 -12.57
N MET A 73 13.59 -5.94 -12.84
CA MET A 73 13.94 -7.00 -11.89
C MET A 73 15.45 -7.07 -11.65
N ILE A 74 16.27 -7.06 -12.72
CA ILE A 74 17.74 -7.10 -12.60
C ILE A 74 18.25 -5.85 -11.88
N THR A 75 17.80 -4.68 -12.30
CA THR A 75 18.27 -3.41 -11.74
C THR A 75 17.76 -3.19 -10.32
N GLY A 76 16.66 -3.85 -9.92
CA GLY A 76 16.17 -3.88 -8.54
C GLY A 76 17.04 -4.69 -7.57
N LEU A 77 17.89 -5.60 -8.07
CA LEU A 77 18.82 -6.37 -7.22
C LEU A 77 19.98 -5.52 -6.71
N ILE A 78 20.31 -4.43 -7.41
CA ILE A 78 21.43 -3.56 -7.06
C ILE A 78 20.85 -2.19 -6.70
N PRO A 79 20.79 -1.84 -5.41
CA PRO A 79 20.13 -0.63 -4.94
C PRO A 79 21.01 0.60 -5.21
N LEU A 80 21.08 1.03 -6.47
CA LEU A 80 21.66 2.30 -6.87
C LEU A 80 20.54 3.33 -7.10
N PRO A 81 20.70 4.57 -6.62
CA PRO A 81 19.73 5.63 -6.89
C PRO A 81 19.63 5.86 -8.40
N GLY A 82 18.42 5.63 -8.95
CA GLY A 82 18.18 5.71 -10.40
C GLY A 82 18.87 4.63 -11.25
N SER A 83 19.44 3.60 -10.61
CA SER A 83 20.13 2.46 -11.24
C SER A 83 21.16 2.83 -12.32
N ALA A 84 21.70 4.04 -12.28
CA ALA A 84 22.60 4.59 -13.30
C ALA A 84 23.86 3.73 -13.49
N GLY A 85 24.34 3.63 -14.73
CA GLY A 85 25.39 2.73 -15.19
C GLY A 85 24.89 1.30 -15.46
N ILE A 86 24.28 0.67 -14.45
CA ILE A 86 23.86 -0.74 -14.54
C ILE A 86 22.64 -0.89 -15.44
N SER A 87 21.67 0.01 -15.31
CA SER A 87 20.46 -0.05 -16.12
C SER A 87 20.73 0.26 -17.59
N GLU A 88 21.75 1.05 -17.92
CA GLU A 88 22.21 1.31 -19.29
C GLU A 88 22.83 0.04 -19.86
N PHE A 89 23.70 -0.60 -19.10
CA PHE A 89 24.33 -1.86 -19.49
C PHE A 89 23.29 -2.97 -19.71
N VAL A 90 22.37 -3.18 -18.76
CA VAL A 90 21.34 -4.21 -18.86
C VAL A 90 20.39 -3.92 -20.02
N PHE A 91 19.98 -2.67 -20.21
CA PHE A 91 19.11 -2.30 -21.34
C PHE A 91 19.81 -2.58 -22.68
N TYR A 92 21.07 -2.16 -22.82
CA TYR A 92 21.84 -2.38 -24.03
C TYR A 92 21.92 -3.89 -24.38
N ASN A 93 22.31 -4.73 -23.42
CA ASN A 93 22.45 -6.17 -23.66
C ASN A 93 21.11 -6.86 -23.93
N LEU A 94 20.07 -6.49 -23.17
CA LEU A 94 18.76 -7.14 -23.25
C LEU A 94 18.04 -6.81 -24.56
N PHE A 95 18.09 -5.55 -24.99
CA PHE A 95 17.38 -5.09 -26.18
C PHE A 95 18.17 -5.26 -27.49
N MET A 96 19.49 -5.51 -27.40
CA MET A 96 20.33 -5.71 -28.58
C MET A 96 20.53 -7.19 -28.97
N ASN A 97 20.36 -8.13 -28.03
CA ASN A 97 20.55 -9.58 -28.23
C ASN A 97 21.75 -9.90 -29.17
N GLU A 98 22.96 -9.66 -28.67
CA GLU A 98 24.21 -9.98 -29.38
C GLU A 98 24.49 -11.49 -29.33
N ASN A 99 23.74 -12.30 -30.09
CA ASN A 99 24.18 -13.67 -30.39
C ASN A 99 25.15 -13.65 -31.56
N GLU A 100 26.41 -13.97 -31.27
CA GLU A 100 27.64 -13.71 -32.00
C GLU A 100 27.75 -14.26 -33.43
N GLN A 101 26.72 -14.93 -33.98
CA GLN A 101 26.79 -15.51 -35.32
C GLN A 101 25.55 -15.35 -36.20
N ASN A 102 24.42 -14.86 -35.68
CA ASN A 102 23.21 -14.62 -36.50
C ASN A 102 22.41 -13.43 -35.96
N LEU A 103 22.50 -12.28 -36.65
CA LEU A 103 21.79 -11.05 -36.31
C LEU A 103 20.31 -11.11 -36.74
N THR A 104 19.58 -12.15 -36.34
CA THR A 104 18.25 -12.45 -36.90
C THR A 104 17.07 -12.12 -35.98
N SER A 105 17.27 -11.74 -34.71
CA SER A 105 16.14 -11.52 -33.79
C SER A 105 16.43 -10.64 -32.55
N GLY A 106 17.15 -9.54 -32.71
CA GLY A 106 17.24 -8.50 -31.68
C GLY A 106 15.96 -7.65 -31.59
N PHE A 107 15.61 -7.13 -30.42
CA PHE A 107 14.45 -6.22 -30.30
C PHE A 107 14.68 -4.95 -31.13
N PHE A 108 15.87 -4.37 -31.06
CA PHE A 108 16.27 -3.30 -31.97
C PHE A 108 17.14 -3.87 -33.09
N MET A 109 16.79 -3.54 -34.33
CA MET A 109 17.54 -3.90 -35.52
C MET A 109 17.42 -2.79 -36.55
N ALA A 110 18.55 -2.39 -37.12
CA ALA A 110 18.61 -1.55 -38.29
C ALA A 110 19.14 -2.38 -39.47
N THR A 111 18.55 -2.16 -40.65
CA THR A 111 19.00 -2.80 -41.88
C THR A 111 19.50 -1.76 -42.86
N GLN A 112 20.55 -2.10 -43.60
CA GLN A 112 21.03 -1.33 -44.74
C GLN A 112 20.97 -2.23 -45.97
N ASN A 113 20.23 -1.81 -47.00
CA ASN A 113 20.02 -2.58 -48.23
C ASN A 113 19.49 -4.02 -47.99
N GLY A 114 18.66 -4.20 -46.96
CA GLY A 114 18.09 -5.50 -46.59
C GLY A 114 19.03 -6.43 -45.82
N LEU A 115 20.26 -5.99 -45.51
CA LEU A 115 21.19 -6.72 -44.64
C LEU A 115 21.23 -6.10 -43.24
N PRO A 116 21.44 -6.91 -42.18
CA PRO A 116 21.67 -6.42 -40.83
C PRO A 116 22.90 -5.51 -40.75
N ASP A 117 22.72 -4.25 -40.32
CA ASP A 117 23.83 -3.35 -40.01
C ASP A 117 24.02 -3.25 -38.49
N LEU A 118 25.12 -3.83 -38.00
CA LEU A 118 25.47 -3.83 -36.59
C LEU A 118 25.78 -2.41 -36.07
N THR A 119 26.37 -1.55 -36.91
CA THR A 119 26.74 -0.18 -36.49
C THR A 119 25.49 0.67 -36.32
N ALA A 120 24.59 0.66 -37.32
CA ALA A 120 23.30 1.32 -37.20
C ALA A 120 22.48 0.75 -36.05
N THR A 121 22.44 -0.57 -35.86
CA THR A 121 21.70 -1.19 -34.74
C THR A 121 22.22 -0.74 -33.38
N ARG A 122 23.54 -0.71 -33.17
CA ARG A 122 24.14 -0.18 -31.94
C ARG A 122 23.77 1.27 -31.68
N SER A 123 23.79 2.09 -32.73
CA SER A 123 23.41 3.50 -32.64
C SER A 123 21.93 3.67 -32.30
N LEU A 124 21.07 2.80 -32.83
CA LEU A 124 19.63 2.81 -32.58
C LEU A 124 19.33 2.43 -31.12
N VAL A 125 19.93 1.35 -30.61
CA VAL A 125 19.77 0.92 -29.21
C VAL A 125 20.22 2.02 -28.25
N ARG A 126 21.39 2.63 -28.50
CA ARG A 126 21.93 3.72 -27.67
C ARG A 126 21.06 4.98 -27.72
N SER A 127 20.55 5.32 -28.90
CA SER A 127 19.63 6.45 -29.06
C SER A 127 18.31 6.18 -28.33
N ALA A 128 17.76 4.97 -28.47
CA ALA A 128 16.55 4.55 -27.78
C ALA A 128 16.71 4.57 -26.25
N LEU A 129 17.86 4.14 -25.74
CA LEU A 129 18.21 4.20 -24.32
C LEU A 129 18.14 5.63 -23.76
N VAL A 130 18.74 6.59 -24.47
CA VAL A 130 18.76 8.00 -24.06
C VAL A 130 17.34 8.57 -24.02
N VAL A 131 16.54 8.30 -25.05
CA VAL A 131 15.13 8.75 -25.11
C VAL A 131 14.31 8.12 -23.99
N TRP A 132 14.44 6.80 -23.80
CA TRP A 132 13.74 6.08 -22.73
C TRP A 132 14.08 6.65 -21.34
N ARG A 133 15.36 6.92 -21.04
CA ARG A 133 15.78 7.55 -19.79
C ARG A 133 15.28 8.98 -19.63
N SER A 134 15.26 9.73 -20.72
CA SER A 134 14.75 11.09 -20.70
C SER A 134 13.28 11.11 -20.29
N ILE A 135 12.47 10.19 -20.85
CA ILE A 135 11.05 10.09 -20.55
C ILE A 135 10.79 9.54 -19.13
N THR A 136 11.52 8.50 -18.72
CA THR A 136 11.22 7.78 -17.47
C THR A 136 11.87 8.39 -16.22
N PHE A 137 12.95 9.15 -16.37
CA PHE A 137 13.73 9.67 -15.26
C PHE A 137 13.90 11.19 -15.33
N VAL A 138 14.40 11.72 -16.45
CA VAL A 138 14.77 13.14 -16.54
C VAL A 138 13.54 14.04 -16.53
N ILE A 139 12.54 13.77 -17.35
CA ILE A 139 11.31 14.59 -17.43
C ILE A 139 10.55 14.58 -16.08
N PRO A 140 10.26 13.43 -15.44
CA PRO A 140 9.62 13.42 -14.13
C PRO A 140 10.45 14.12 -13.06
N LEU A 141 11.78 14.02 -13.10
CA LEU A 141 12.66 14.70 -12.15
C LEU A 141 12.64 16.22 -12.36
N LEU A 142 12.67 16.70 -13.61
CA LEU A 142 12.58 18.13 -13.91
C LEU A 142 11.21 18.69 -13.53
N ILE A 143 10.12 18.03 -13.91
CA ILE A 143 8.76 18.44 -13.54
C ILE A 143 8.61 18.40 -12.03
N GLY A 144 9.04 17.31 -11.38
CA GLY A 144 9.01 17.17 -9.92
C GLY A 144 9.85 18.23 -9.21
N GLY A 145 11.01 18.60 -9.76
CA GLY A 145 11.88 19.65 -9.25
C GLY A 145 11.27 21.05 -9.42
N VAL A 146 10.68 21.35 -10.58
CA VAL A 146 9.94 22.59 -10.84
C VAL A 146 8.75 22.67 -9.89
N VAL A 147 7.94 21.61 -9.82
CA VAL A 147 6.82 21.54 -8.87
C VAL A 147 7.34 21.72 -7.46
N ALA A 148 8.39 21.04 -7.01
CA ALA A 148 8.92 21.22 -5.65
C ALA A 148 9.44 22.64 -5.37
N ALA A 149 10.08 23.30 -6.35
CA ALA A 149 10.61 24.65 -6.21
C ALA A 149 9.50 25.71 -6.14
N PHE A 150 8.45 25.55 -6.95
CA PHE A 150 7.30 26.46 -6.99
C PHE A 150 6.17 26.05 -6.04
N TYR A 151 6.18 24.82 -5.54
CA TYR A 151 5.40 24.35 -4.40
C TYR A 151 6.00 24.99 -3.16
N ARG A 152 5.84 26.31 -3.09
CA ARG A 152 6.02 27.11 -1.90
C ARG A 152 5.21 26.38 -0.84
N SER A 153 5.93 25.80 0.11
CA SER A 153 5.34 25.07 1.21
C SER A 153 4.25 25.96 1.83
N SER A 154 3.00 25.69 1.50
CA SER A 154 1.92 25.92 2.45
C SER A 154 1.97 24.82 3.53
N ALA A 155 3.18 24.44 3.96
CA ALA A 155 3.46 24.58 5.37
C ALA A 155 3.44 26.09 5.71
N LYS A 156 2.26 26.70 5.66
CA LYS A 156 1.84 27.31 6.91
C LYS A 156 2.03 26.16 7.87
N GLU A 157 2.99 26.26 8.78
CA GLU A 157 2.62 26.07 10.17
C GLU A 157 1.29 26.82 10.32
N ALA A 158 0.20 26.16 9.95
CA ALA A 158 -1.05 26.38 10.60
C ALA A 158 -0.62 26.13 12.02
N LYS A 159 -0.34 27.22 12.74
CA LYS A 159 -0.55 27.30 14.16
C LYS A 159 -1.61 26.26 14.47
N ILE A 160 -1.18 25.18 15.09
CA ILE A 160 -2.05 24.08 15.50
C ILE A 160 -2.83 24.63 16.69
N ASP A 161 -3.62 25.67 16.46
CA ASP A 161 -4.52 26.27 17.44
C ASP A 161 -5.91 25.62 17.31
N HIS A 162 -6.10 24.76 16.31
CA HIS A 162 -7.27 23.90 16.17
C HIS A 162 -6.86 22.67 15.37
N LEU A 163 -6.54 21.57 16.06
CA LEU A 163 -6.52 20.27 15.42
C LEU A 163 -7.89 20.08 14.75
N PRO A 164 -8.00 19.96 13.42
CA PRO A 164 -9.18 19.35 12.85
C PRO A 164 -9.21 17.96 13.45
N ASN A 165 -10.35 17.57 14.00
CA ASN A 165 -10.66 16.31 14.69
C ASN A 165 -10.23 15.06 13.88
N ARG A 166 -8.92 14.85 13.69
CA ARG A 166 -8.32 13.60 13.26
C ARG A 166 -8.41 12.74 14.48
N GLN A 167 -9.52 12.04 14.60
CA GLN A 167 -9.66 10.97 15.56
C GLN A 167 -8.54 9.97 15.27
N THR A 168 -7.45 10.09 16.03
CA THR A 168 -6.34 9.14 16.00
C THR A 168 -6.92 7.76 16.27
N PHE A 169 -6.33 6.69 15.74
CA PHE A 169 -6.83 5.32 15.96
C PHE A 169 -7.09 5.03 17.45
N VAL A 170 -6.29 5.62 18.34
CA VAL A 170 -6.47 5.59 19.80
C VAL A 170 -7.74 6.29 20.27
N SER A 171 -8.11 7.46 19.73
CA SER A 171 -9.36 8.13 20.11
C SER A 171 -10.58 7.40 19.57
N LEU A 172 -10.53 6.85 18.36
CA LEU A 172 -11.58 5.96 17.83
C LEU A 172 -11.74 4.70 18.69
N GLN A 173 -10.63 4.12 19.16
CA GLN A 173 -10.66 2.99 20.09
C GLN A 173 -11.26 3.38 21.45
N LYS A 174 -10.93 4.58 21.96
CA LYS A 174 -11.52 5.11 23.20
C LYS A 174 -13.02 5.37 23.05
N GLU A 175 -13.44 5.95 21.93
CA GLU A 175 -14.87 6.24 21.64
C GLU A 175 -15.70 4.95 21.54
N THR A 176 -15.17 3.87 20.96
CA THR A 176 -15.86 2.57 20.89
C THR A 176 -15.59 1.66 22.10
N TYR A 177 -14.80 2.08 23.08
CA TYR A 177 -14.47 1.24 24.23
C TYR A 177 -15.72 0.97 25.10
N VAL A 178 -16.50 2.02 25.35
CA VAL A 178 -17.73 1.94 26.16
C VAL A 178 -18.76 1.03 25.48
N GLN A 179 -18.98 1.22 24.17
CA GLN A 179 -19.89 0.37 23.38
C GLN A 179 -19.48 -1.10 23.42
N ARG A 180 -18.18 -1.40 23.26
CA ARG A 180 -17.67 -2.78 23.35
C ARG A 180 -17.82 -3.37 24.74
N TYR A 181 -17.66 -2.57 25.79
CA TYR A 181 -17.85 -3.03 27.16
C TYR A 181 -19.32 -3.39 27.44
N GLU A 182 -20.26 -2.56 26.99
CA GLU A 182 -21.71 -2.81 27.12
C GLU A 182 -22.15 -4.05 26.32
N GLU A 183 -21.66 -4.21 25.09
CA GLU A 183 -21.90 -5.40 24.28
C GLU A 183 -21.36 -6.68 24.95
N VAL A 184 -20.14 -6.63 25.49
CA VAL A 184 -19.55 -7.76 26.22
C VAL A 184 -20.32 -8.05 27.51
N ALA A 185 -20.74 -7.03 28.26
CA ALA A 185 -21.52 -7.20 29.48
C ALA A 185 -22.88 -7.86 29.20
N SER A 186 -23.60 -7.40 28.18
CA SER A 186 -24.89 -7.98 27.76
C SER A 186 -24.73 -9.41 27.21
N LEU A 187 -23.65 -9.70 26.48
CA LEU A 187 -23.33 -11.06 26.03
C LEU A 187 -23.04 -12.01 27.21
N ILE A 188 -22.32 -11.56 28.22
CA ILE A 188 -22.07 -12.36 29.43
C ILE A 188 -23.38 -12.61 30.19
N GLU A 189 -24.23 -11.60 30.31
CA GLU A 189 -25.52 -11.72 30.99
C GLU A 189 -26.46 -12.69 30.26
N THR A 190 -26.60 -12.56 28.94
CA THR A 190 -27.40 -13.48 28.11
C THR A 190 -26.86 -14.91 28.14
N THR A 191 -25.53 -15.08 28.15
CA THR A 191 -24.89 -16.40 28.30
C THR A 191 -25.15 -17.00 29.68
N ARG A 192 -25.17 -16.19 30.74
CA ARG A 192 -25.51 -16.65 32.10
C ARG A 192 -26.99 -17.03 32.20
N LEU A 193 -27.89 -16.21 31.70
CA LEU A 193 -29.33 -16.47 31.70
C LEU A 193 -29.69 -17.74 30.91
N SER A 194 -29.07 -17.93 29.74
CA SER A 194 -29.26 -19.16 28.96
C SER A 194 -28.73 -20.39 29.69
N ARG A 195 -27.56 -20.29 30.35
CA ARG A 195 -27.00 -21.37 31.17
C ARG A 195 -27.90 -21.71 32.35
N GLU A 196 -28.43 -20.73 33.06
CA GLU A 196 -29.37 -20.94 34.17
C GLU A 196 -30.68 -21.57 33.72
N ALA A 197 -31.24 -21.13 32.59
CA ALA A 197 -32.45 -21.73 32.01
C ALA A 197 -32.23 -23.19 31.60
N ILE A 198 -31.03 -23.53 31.08
CA ILE A 198 -30.65 -24.92 30.78
C ILE A 198 -30.53 -25.73 32.07
N LEU A 199 -29.87 -25.19 33.10
CA LEU A 199 -29.72 -25.87 34.38
C LEU A 199 -31.07 -26.10 35.08
N ASP A 200 -32.02 -25.17 34.97
CA ASP A 200 -33.35 -25.33 35.55
C ASP A 200 -34.19 -26.40 34.82
N LYS A 201 -34.03 -26.53 33.50
CA LYS A 201 -34.62 -27.64 32.71
C LYS A 201 -33.99 -29.00 33.05
N LEU A 202 -32.74 -29.01 33.48
CA LEU A 202 -32.01 -30.24 33.87
C LEU A 202 -32.21 -30.61 35.35
N ARG A 203 -32.78 -29.72 36.18
CA ARG A 203 -33.07 -30.04 37.59
C ARG A 203 -34.26 -31.00 37.69
N PRO A 204 -34.12 -32.14 38.39
CA PRO A 204 -35.23 -33.06 38.60
C PRO A 204 -36.30 -32.38 39.48
N LYS A 205 -37.55 -32.37 39.02
CA LYS A 205 -38.71 -31.77 39.71
C LYS A 205 -38.95 -32.44 41.07
N LYS A 206 -38.39 -31.88 42.15
CA LYS A 206 -38.89 -32.10 43.52
C LYS A 206 -39.93 -31.04 43.86
N LYS A 207 -41.14 -31.49 44.19
CA LYS A 207 -42.24 -30.65 44.69
C LYS A 207 -41.96 -30.30 46.15
N THR A 208 -41.66 -29.04 46.45
CA THR A 208 -41.86 -28.46 47.80
C THR A 208 -42.07 -26.95 47.68
N PRO A 209 -43.05 -26.35 48.39
CA PRO A 209 -43.43 -24.95 48.19
C PRO A 209 -42.66 -23.99 49.12
N VAL A 210 -42.83 -22.68 48.87
CA VAL A 210 -42.47 -21.52 49.74
C VAL A 210 -41.00 -21.05 49.54
N ASN A 211 -40.62 -19.77 49.39
CA ASN A 211 -41.10 -18.49 49.92
C ASN A 211 -40.58 -17.34 49.02
N LYS A 212 -41.36 -16.26 48.79
CA LYS A 212 -40.87 -15.05 48.10
C LYS A 212 -39.89 -14.29 49.01
N LYS A 213 -38.58 -14.39 48.74
CA LYS A 213 -37.57 -13.49 49.32
C LYS A 213 -37.50 -12.19 48.50
N LYS A 214 -37.60 -11.05 49.19
CA LYS A 214 -37.36 -9.69 48.66
C LYS A 214 -36.03 -9.64 47.90
N ARG A 215 -36.07 -9.21 46.64
CA ARG A 215 -34.90 -8.88 45.82
C ARG A 215 -34.30 -7.59 46.37
N LYS A 216 -33.04 -7.63 46.80
CA LYS A 216 -32.23 -6.43 47.06
C LYS A 216 -31.93 -5.76 45.72
N GLU A 217 -32.05 -4.45 45.68
CA GLU A 217 -31.66 -3.62 44.54
C GLU A 217 -30.16 -3.81 44.22
N PRO A 218 -29.77 -3.74 42.94
CA PRO A 218 -28.37 -3.79 42.54
C PRO A 218 -27.61 -2.56 43.05
N PRO A 219 -26.29 -2.68 43.33
CA PRO A 219 -25.48 -1.53 43.72
C PRO A 219 -25.45 -0.48 42.60
N ALA A 220 -25.33 0.78 43.04
CA ALA A 220 -25.47 1.98 42.24
C ALA A 220 -24.70 1.94 40.92
N ASP A 221 -25.41 2.37 39.89
CA ASP A 221 -24.93 2.78 38.58
C ASP A 221 -23.73 3.74 38.76
N ILE A 222 -22.56 3.34 38.27
CA ILE A 222 -21.41 4.24 38.11
C ILE A 222 -21.79 5.15 36.93
N SER A 223 -22.55 6.18 37.26
CA SER A 223 -23.04 7.15 36.31
C SER A 223 -21.87 7.92 35.70
N LYS A 224 -22.11 8.51 34.53
CA LYS A 224 -21.18 9.34 33.75
C LYS A 224 -20.38 10.40 34.54
N GLN A 225 -20.77 10.71 35.78
CA GLN A 225 -20.10 11.69 36.64
C GLN A 225 -18.68 11.29 37.04
N ASP A 226 -18.38 9.99 37.21
CA ASP A 226 -17.01 9.55 37.57
C ASP A 226 -15.99 9.76 36.43
N TYR A 227 -16.45 9.93 35.18
CA TYR A 227 -15.57 10.19 34.06
C TYR A 227 -15.18 11.67 33.94
N ASP A 228 -16.05 12.59 34.34
CA ASP A 228 -15.75 14.02 34.30
C ASP A 228 -14.76 14.42 35.42
N GLU A 229 -14.78 13.75 36.58
CA GLU A 229 -13.79 13.98 37.66
C GLU A 229 -12.38 13.49 37.28
N VAL A 230 -12.25 12.33 36.62
CA VAL A 230 -10.93 11.83 36.16
C VAL A 230 -10.35 12.70 35.05
N ILE A 231 -11.19 13.30 34.20
CA ILE A 231 -10.73 14.25 33.17
C ILE A 231 -10.27 15.58 33.80
N LEU A 232 -10.85 16.01 34.93
CA LEU A 232 -10.44 17.24 35.61
C LEU A 232 -9.11 17.08 36.36
N ASP A 233 -8.86 15.93 37.00
CA ASP A 233 -7.61 15.65 37.71
C ASP A 233 -6.40 15.55 36.76
N ASP A 234 -6.57 15.00 35.55
CA ASP A 234 -5.51 14.92 34.54
C ASP A 234 -5.21 16.29 33.87
N VAL A 235 -6.15 17.23 33.91
CA VAL A 235 -5.95 18.61 33.39
C VAL A 235 -5.25 19.51 34.41
N GLU A 236 -5.46 19.31 35.72
CA GLU A 236 -4.74 20.04 36.77
C GLU A 236 -3.37 19.44 37.14
N GLY A 237 -3.18 18.13 36.93
CA GLY A 237 -1.89 17.44 37.15
C GLY A 237 -0.77 17.79 36.15
N GLY A 238 -1.09 18.50 35.06
CA GLY A 238 -0.15 18.91 34.01
C GLY A 238 0.52 20.29 34.21
N LYS A 239 0.27 20.98 35.33
CA LYS A 239 0.91 22.26 35.68
C LYS A 239 1.68 22.17 37.00
N LYS A 240 2.77 21.41 37.03
CA LYS A 240 3.94 21.67 37.90
C LYS A 240 5.22 21.27 37.19
#